data_AF-A0A0Q4N1R3-F1
#
_entry.id   AF-A0A0Q4N1R3-F1
#
_cell.length_a   1.000
_cell.length_b   1.000
_cell.length_c   1.000
_cell.angle_alpha   90.00
_cell.angle_beta   90.00
_cell.angle_gamma   90.00
#
_symmetry.space_group_name_H-M   'P 1'
#
loop_
_entity.id
_entity.type
_entity.pdbx_description
1 polymer ?
#
loop_
_entity_poly.entity_id
_entity_poly.type
_entity_poly.pdbx_seq_one_letter_code
_entity_poly.pdbx_strand_id
1 'polypeptide(L)' 'MASEPTNQQVANEIGIEEIQVEQYRRETLPLGDGAWLVHFSYDMPKALRHHFTGSFTAVIQARPSITDARQSD' A
#
# COMPACT_ATOMS: atom_id res chain seq x y z
N MET A 1 -10.92 14.38 -9.03
CA MET A 1 -9.51 14.00 -8.79
C MET A 1 -9.50 13.13 -7.55
N ALA A 2 -8.85 11.97 -7.59
CA ALA A 2 -8.68 11.15 -6.39
C ALA A 2 -7.70 11.87 -5.46
N SER A 3 -8.13 12.15 -4.23
CA SER A 3 -7.25 12.70 -3.21
C SER A 3 -6.18 11.69 -2.81
N GLU A 4 -5.06 12.18 -2.29
CA GLU A 4 -4.03 11.31 -1.70
C GLU A 4 -4.65 10.44 -0.58
N PRO A 5 -4.35 9.13 -0.53
CA PRO A 5 -4.94 8.25 0.45
C PRO A 5 -4.39 8.52 1.86
N THR A 6 -5.28 8.53 2.85
CA THR A 6 -4.91 8.67 4.27
C THR A 6 -4.24 7.40 4.79
N ASN A 7 -3.53 7.50 5.92
CA ASN A 7 -2.90 6.33 6.53
C ASN A 7 -3.94 5.25 6.89
N GLN A 8 -5.10 5.63 7.44
CA GLN A 8 -6.21 4.71 7.68
C GLN A 8 -6.70 4.00 6.40
N GLN A 9 -6.83 4.71 5.28
CA GLN A 9 -7.26 4.11 4.01
C GLN A 9 -6.23 3.09 3.51
N VAL A 10 -4.95 3.45 3.56
CA VAL A 10 -3.84 2.57 3.18
C VAL A 10 -3.78 1.35 4.09
N ALA A 11 -3.93 1.53 5.40
CA ALA A 11 -3.92 0.47 6.41
C ALA A 11 -5.02 -0.56 6.15
N ASN A 12 -6.24 -0.07 5.89
CA ASN A 12 -7.39 -0.90 5.56
C ASN A 12 -7.18 -1.70 4.26
N GLU A 13 -6.52 -1.11 3.25
CA GLU A 13 -6.30 -1.77 1.96
C GLU A 13 -5.24 -2.87 2.03
N ILE A 14 -4.14 -2.65 2.75
CA ILE A 14 -3.02 -3.61 2.83
C ILE A 14 -3.06 -4.52 4.06
N GLY A 15 -4.05 -4.35 4.94
CA GLY A 15 -4.30 -5.22 6.09
C GLY A 15 -3.28 -5.07 7.22
N ILE A 16 -2.80 -3.85 7.48
CA ILE A 16 -1.91 -3.52 8.60
C ILE A 16 -2.50 -2.43 9.49
N GLU A 17 -1.85 -2.11 10.60
CA GLU A 17 -2.31 -1.03 11.48
C GLU A 17 -1.96 0.35 10.91
N GLU A 18 -2.80 1.36 11.17
CA GLU A 18 -2.55 2.74 10.74
C GLU A 18 -1.20 3.28 11.24
N ILE A 19 -0.82 2.93 12.47
CA ILE A 19 0.46 3.34 13.05
C ILE A 19 1.66 2.73 12.30
N GLN A 20 1.50 1.53 11.74
CA GLN A 20 2.54 0.90 10.93
C GLN A 20 2.65 1.60 9.57
N VAL A 21 1.53 2.05 8.99
CA VAL A 21 1.56 2.89 7.80
C VAL A 21 2.29 4.20 8.07
N GLU A 22 1.95 4.89 9.16
CA GLU A 22 2.62 6.13 9.55
C GLU A 22 4.13 5.93 9.74
N GLN A 23 4.52 4.83 10.37
CA GLN A 23 5.92 4.53 10.67
C GLN A 23 6.75 4.26 9.41
N TYR A 24 6.20 3.52 8.45
CA TYR A 24 6.96 3.01 7.31
C TYR A 24 6.72 3.76 6.00
N ARG A 25 5.65 4.55 5.87
CA ARG A 25 5.36 5.35 4.66
C ARG A 25 6.46 6.39 4.44
N ARG A 26 6.97 6.46 3.21
CA ARG A 26 8.01 7.43 2.81
C ARG A 26 7.57 8.36 1.70
N GLU A 27 7.01 7.80 0.63
CA GLU A 27 6.61 8.55 -0.54
C GLU A 27 5.23 8.11 -1.01
N THR A 28 4.49 9.02 -1.62
CA THR A 28 3.19 8.73 -2.20
C THR A 28 3.04 9.49 -3.51
N LEU A 29 2.92 8.74 -4.60
CA LEU A 29 2.99 9.27 -5.96
C LEU A 29 1.70 8.94 -6.73
N PRO A 30 1.08 9.90 -7.41
CA PRO A 30 -0.07 9.63 -8.26
C PRO A 30 0.38 8.95 -9.56
N LEU A 31 -0.34 7.91 -10.00
CA LEU A 31 -0.02 7.13 -11.21
C LEU A 31 -0.76 7.60 -12.48
N GLY A 32 -1.56 8.66 -12.39
CA GLY A 32 -2.23 9.31 -13.54
C GLY A 32 -3.56 8.66 -13.96
N ASP A 33 -3.85 7.45 -13.51
CA ASP A 33 -5.11 6.71 -13.69
C ASP A 33 -6.06 6.83 -12.48
N GLY A 34 -5.70 7.66 -11.51
CA GLY A 34 -6.40 7.77 -10.22
C GLY A 34 -5.87 6.82 -9.15
N ALA A 35 -4.91 5.95 -9.47
CA ALA A 35 -4.21 5.13 -8.50
C ALA A 35 -3.03 5.89 -7.86
N TRP A 36 -2.60 5.36 -6.71
CA TRP A 36 -1.50 5.89 -5.92
C TRP A 36 -0.47 4.80 -5.65
N LEU A 37 0.80 5.11 -5.89
CA LEU A 37 1.92 4.32 -5.43
C LEU A 37 2.33 4.81 -4.05
N VAL A 38 2.16 3.97 -3.03
CA VAL A 38 2.60 4.24 -1.66
C VAL A 38 3.88 3.45 -1.39
N HIS A 39 5.00 4.16 -1.22
CA HIS A 39 6.29 3.55 -0.92
C HIS A 39 6.48 3.43 0.59
N PHE A 40 6.84 2.23 1.02
CA PHE A 40 7.19 1.92 2.40
C PHE A 40 8.67 1.57 2.50
N SER A 41 9.34 2.08 3.54
CA SER A 41 10.70 1.67 3.87
C SER A 41 10.90 1.63 5.38
N TYR A 42 11.84 0.79 5.80
CA TYR A 42 12.37 0.80 7.16
C TYR A 42 13.89 0.86 7.11
N ASP A 43 14.47 1.69 7.95
CA ASP A 43 15.92 1.84 8.03
C ASP A 43 16.52 0.65 8.76
N MET A 44 17.05 -0.33 8.01
CA MET A 44 17.79 -1.43 8.60
C MET A 44 19.16 -0.92 9.13
N PRO A 45 19.50 -1.15 10.41
CA PRO A 45 20.82 -0.83 10.95
C PRO A 45 21.95 -1.48 10.15
N LYS A 46 23.08 -0.77 9.99
CA LYS A 46 24.23 -1.20 9.17
C LYS A 46 24.77 -2.59 9.54
N ALA A 47 24.73 -2.94 10.83
CA ALA A 47 25.15 -4.25 11.32
C ALA A 47 24.25 -5.39 10.81
N LEU A 48 22.94 -5.14 10.68
CA LEU A 48 21.99 -6.14 10.17
C LEU A 48 22.06 -6.27 8.65
N ARG A 49 22.37 -5.19 7.91
CA ARG A 49 22.57 -5.22 6.45
C ARG A 49 23.69 -6.17 6.00
N HIS A 50 24.64 -6.48 6.87
CA HIS A 50 25.70 -7.44 6.58
C HIS A 50 25.21 -8.89 6.55
N HIS A 51 24.08 -9.19 7.20
CA HIS A 51 23.59 -10.55 7.38
C HIS A 51 22.26 -10.82 6.66
N PHE A 52 21.53 -9.78 6.23
CA PHE A 52 20.22 -9.93 5.59
C PHE A 52 20.10 -9.08 4.32
N THR A 53 19.78 -9.71 3.19
CA THR A 53 19.43 -9.05 1.92
C THR A 53 17.95 -8.67 1.92
N GLY A 54 17.64 -7.39 2.21
CA GLY A 54 16.27 -6.90 2.37
C GLY A 54 15.66 -6.37 1.09
N SER A 55 14.75 -7.14 0.48
CA SER A 55 13.77 -6.58 -0.46
C SER A 55 12.47 -7.38 -0.41
N PHE A 56 11.34 -6.68 -0.30
CA PHE A 56 10.00 -7.23 -0.44
C PHE A 56 9.24 -6.40 -1.49
N THR A 57 8.44 -7.05 -2.32
CA THR A 57 7.60 -6.39 -3.34
C THR A 57 6.20 -6.96 -3.22
N ALA A 58 5.18 -6.09 -3.14
CA ALA A 58 3.78 -6.46 -3.15
C ALA A 58 3.11 -5.88 -4.40
N VAL A 59 2.27 -6.69 -5.06
CA VAL A 59 1.46 -6.26 -6.21
C VAL A 59 0.02 -6.13 -5.73
N ILE A 60 -0.51 -4.91 -5.76
CA ILE A 60 -1.90 -4.61 -5.37
C ILE A 60 -2.74 -4.54 -6.64
N GLN A 61 -3.83 -5.30 -6.69
CA GLN A 61 -4.77 -5.27 -7.82
C GLN A 61 -5.88 -4.25 -7.54
N ALA A 62 -6.21 -3.42 -8.54
CA ALA A 62 -7.41 -2.61 -8.49
C ALA A 62 -8.63 -3.54 -8.41
N ARG A 63 -9.40 -3.47 -7.32
CA ARG A 63 -10.62 -4.27 -7.18
C ARG A 63 -11.56 -3.94 -8.35
N PRO A 64 -12.02 -4.92 -9.14
CA PRO A 64 -13.16 -4.68 -10.02
C PRO A 64 -14.36 -4.34 -9.13
N SER A 65 -15.04 -3.25 -9.44
CA SER A 65 -16.30 -2.89 -8.80
C SER A 65 -17.28 -4.06 -8.98
N ILE A 66 -17.61 -4.75 -7.88
CA ILE A 66 -18.71 -5.71 -7.86
C ILE A 66 -20.01 -4.91 -7.88
N THR A 67 -20.41 -4.49 -9.08
CA THR A 67 -21.81 -4.18 -9.38
C THR A 67 -22.23 -5.05 -10.55
N ASP A 68 -22.38 -6.35 -10.29
CA ASP A 68 -23.31 -7.16 -11.06
C ASP A 68 -24.18 -7.96 -10.08
N ALA A 69 -25.18 -7.28 -9.54
CA ALA A 69 -26.22 -7.87 -8.73
C ALA A 69 -27.37 -8.33 -9.65
N ARG A 70 -27.18 -9.42 -10.42
CA ARG A 70 -28.28 -10.20 -10.99
C ARG A 70 -27.93 -11.70 -11.11
N GLN A 71 -28.04 -12.39 -9.97
CA GLN A 71 -28.42 -13.80 -9.85
C GLN A 71 -29.62 -13.80 -8.87
N SER A 72 -30.77 -14.43 -9.06
CA SER A 72 -31.30 -15.34 -10.08
C SER A 72 -32.82 -15.38 -9.89
N ASP A 73 -33.60 -15.49 -10.96
CA ASP A 73 -34.63 -16.52 -11.15
C ASP A 73 -34.82 -16.73 -12.65
#